data_AF-A0A7J5E791-F1
#
_entry.id   AF-A0A7J5E791-F1
#
_cell.length_a   1.000
_cell.length_b   1.000
_cell.length_c   1.000
_cell.angle_alpha   90.00
_cell.angle_beta   90.00
_cell.angle_gamma   90.00
#
_symmetry.space_group_name_H-M   'P 1'
#
loop_
_entity.id
_entity.type
_entity.pdbx_description
1 polymer ?
#
loop_
_entity_poly.entity_id
_entity_poly.type
_entity_poly.pdbx_seq_one_letter_code
_entity_poly.pdbx_strand_id
1 'polypeptide(L)'
;MNPQHVILIALLIVSIYKTCSAQILPGAKQIALSHADVAGNEDVFSVFNNPAGLSKVSGTQVGIYYSPSPFGLKQLENGFGAITKNFVFVAAAAGFSTYGFELYKENKITLSFAKNITENFSAGVSVFYHNLQIKNYGNDNTISLTFGCNTNLSENLILGFAAQNITRSTYGNESNHIPTLLRTGLSYSIQKNLIVHFAFEKEIENPLSLRFGIDY
;
A
#
# COMPACT_ATOMS: atom_id res chain seq x y z
N MET A 1 19.53 23.49 -17.88
CA MET A 1 19.95 23.27 -16.48
C MET A 1 21.45 22.99 -16.48
N ASN A 2 22.24 23.68 -15.66
CA ASN A 2 23.71 23.52 -15.68
C ASN A 2 24.09 22.10 -15.23
N PRO A 3 25.02 21.37 -15.89
CA PRO A 3 25.33 19.97 -15.55
C PRO A 3 25.78 19.77 -14.11
N GLN A 4 26.39 20.79 -13.50
CA GLN A 4 26.75 20.78 -12.08
C GLN A 4 25.54 20.70 -11.13
N HIS A 5 24.40 21.27 -11.51
CA HIS A 5 23.18 21.22 -10.69
C HIS A 5 22.51 19.84 -10.77
N VAL A 6 22.61 19.17 -11.93
CA VAL A 6 22.14 17.79 -12.11
C VAL A 6 22.93 16.83 -11.22
N ILE A 7 24.25 16.98 -11.18
CA ILE A 7 25.15 16.17 -10.36
C ILE A 7 24.90 16.42 -8.87
N LEU A 8 24.67 17.68 -8.46
CA LEU A 8 24.36 18.02 -7.07
C LEU A 8 23.02 17.43 -6.62
N ILE A 9 21.99 17.47 -7.47
CA ILE A 9 20.68 16.86 -7.20
C ILE A 9 20.81 15.34 -7.11
N ALA A 10 21.56 14.71 -8.02
CA ALA A 10 21.82 13.28 -7.99
C ALA A 10 22.58 12.87 -6.71
N LEU A 11 23.58 13.65 -6.29
CA LEU A 11 24.32 13.41 -5.05
C LEU A 11 23.45 13.63 -3.79
N LEU A 12 22.52 14.58 -3.83
CA LEU A 12 21.58 14.81 -2.72
C LEU A 12 20.61 13.64 -2.56
N ILE A 13 20.11 13.07 -3.68
CA ILE A 13 19.24 11.88 -3.70
C ILE A 13 19.99 10.66 -3.16
N VAL A 14 21.29 10.52 -3.49
CA VAL A 14 22.16 9.44 -3.00
C VAL A 14 22.52 9.60 -1.51
N SER A 15 22.43 10.81 -0.94
CA SER A 15 22.82 11.04 0.47
C SER A 15 21.76 10.65 1.52
N ILE A 16 20.55 10.28 1.09
CA ILE A 16 19.45 9.85 1.98
C ILE A 16 19.45 8.31 2.09
N TYR A 17 20.56 7.72 2.57
CA TYR A 17 20.55 6.33 2.99
C TYR A 17 20.15 6.26 4.46
N LYS A 18 18.86 6.01 4.71
CA LYS A 18 18.41 5.40 5.97
C LYS A 18 17.93 3.98 5.67
N THR A 19 18.20 3.08 6.60
CA THR A 19 17.77 1.68 6.58
C THR A 19 16.27 1.60 6.26
N CYS A 20 15.96 0.98 5.12
CA CYS A 20 14.60 0.80 4.64
C CYS A 20 14.02 -0.45 5.30
N SER A 21 12.98 -0.27 6.12
CA SER A 21 12.14 -1.37 6.55
C SER A 21 11.23 -1.75 5.38
N ALA A 22 11.37 -2.97 4.88
CA ALA A 22 10.55 -3.46 3.79
C ALA A 22 9.21 -3.95 4.35
N GLN A 23 8.14 -3.19 4.12
CA GLN A 23 6.79 -3.76 4.10
C GLN A 23 6.42 -3.99 2.64
N ILE A 24 6.11 -5.24 2.31
CA ILE A 24 5.80 -5.63 0.93
C ILE A 24 4.29 -5.44 0.74
N LEU A 25 3.92 -4.41 -0.01
CA LEU A 25 2.58 -4.28 -0.58
C LEU A 25 2.61 -4.80 -2.02
N PRO A 26 1.50 -5.38 -2.52
CA PRO A 26 1.49 -5.98 -3.84
C PRO A 26 1.37 -4.95 -4.95
N GLY A 27 1.71 -5.41 -6.15
CA GLY A 27 1.48 -4.71 -7.40
C GLY A 27 2.77 -4.19 -8.02
N ALA A 28 2.98 -4.51 -9.30
CA ALA A 28 4.19 -4.12 -10.01
C ALA A 28 4.33 -2.59 -10.11
N LYS A 29 3.22 -1.89 -10.37
CA LYS A 29 3.15 -0.42 -10.38
C LYS A 29 3.50 0.16 -9.01
N GLN A 30 2.88 -0.34 -7.95
CA GLN A 30 3.12 0.07 -6.56
C GLN A 30 4.59 -0.02 -6.19
N ILE A 31 5.22 -1.15 -6.53
CA ILE A 31 6.64 -1.40 -6.25
C ILE A 31 7.53 -0.49 -7.09
N ALA A 32 7.25 -0.32 -8.39
CA ALA A 32 8.00 0.58 -9.27
C ALA A 32 7.94 2.04 -8.80
N LEU A 33 6.82 2.43 -8.16
CA LEU A 33 6.63 3.75 -7.56
C LEU A 33 7.15 3.87 -6.12
N SER A 34 7.91 2.89 -5.64
CA SER A 34 8.41 2.84 -4.25
C SER A 34 7.31 2.99 -3.20
N HIS A 35 6.09 2.53 -3.51
CA HIS A 35 4.86 2.70 -2.72
C HIS A 35 4.46 4.17 -2.47
N ALA A 36 4.82 5.09 -3.37
CA ALA A 36 4.39 6.49 -3.32
C ALA A 36 2.92 6.70 -3.76
N ASP A 37 2.25 5.65 -4.22
CA ASP A 37 0.91 5.65 -4.81
C ASP A 37 -0.25 5.77 -3.80
N VAL A 38 0.00 6.12 -2.53
CA VAL A 38 -1.08 6.30 -1.53
C VAL A 38 -2.17 7.27 -2.01
N ALA A 39 -1.79 8.24 -2.84
CA ALA A 39 -2.70 9.05 -3.63
C ALA A 39 -2.74 8.54 -5.08
N GLY A 40 -3.94 8.42 -5.64
CA GLY A 40 -4.13 8.05 -7.05
C GLY A 40 -3.87 6.57 -7.37
N ASN A 41 -3.94 5.66 -6.40
CA ASN A 41 -3.96 4.23 -6.70
C ASN A 41 -5.37 3.76 -7.11
N GLU A 42 -5.60 3.63 -8.40
CA GLU A 42 -6.93 3.32 -8.95
C GLU A 42 -6.95 1.93 -9.56
N ASP A 43 -6.51 0.92 -8.80
CA ASP A 43 -6.48 -0.47 -9.24
C ASP A 43 -6.91 -1.45 -8.14
N VAL A 44 -6.99 -2.73 -8.50
CA VAL A 44 -7.41 -3.81 -7.61
C VAL A 44 -6.53 -3.99 -6.36
N PHE A 45 -5.24 -3.63 -6.41
CA PHE A 45 -4.33 -3.73 -5.27
C PHE A 45 -4.53 -2.61 -4.24
N SER A 46 -5.40 -1.62 -4.53
CA SER A 46 -5.87 -0.65 -3.54
C SER A 46 -6.51 -1.28 -2.30
N VAL A 47 -7.00 -2.51 -2.42
CA VAL A 47 -7.50 -3.33 -1.29
C VAL A 47 -6.45 -3.55 -0.19
N PHE A 48 -5.16 -3.58 -0.53
CA PHE A 48 -4.05 -3.77 0.43
C PHE A 48 -3.38 -2.45 0.85
N ASN A 49 -3.64 -1.37 0.13
CA ASN A 49 -2.93 -0.10 0.27
C ASN A 49 -3.85 0.99 0.85
N ASN A 50 -4.51 1.76 -0.03
CA ASN A 50 -5.51 2.76 0.31
C ASN A 50 -6.88 2.34 -0.27
N PRO A 51 -7.83 1.85 0.55
CA PRO A 51 -9.10 1.35 0.05
C PRO A 51 -9.94 2.42 -0.68
N ALA A 52 -9.72 3.71 -0.43
CA ALA A 52 -10.45 4.78 -1.13
C ALA A 52 -10.20 4.79 -2.65
N GLY A 53 -9.09 4.21 -3.11
CA GLY A 53 -8.80 4.04 -4.52
C GLY A 53 -9.77 3.10 -5.26
N LEU A 54 -10.38 2.15 -4.54
CA LEU A 54 -11.30 1.17 -5.12
C LEU A 54 -12.54 1.83 -5.75
N SER A 55 -13.00 2.97 -5.22
CA SER A 55 -14.17 3.67 -5.78
C SER A 55 -13.93 4.34 -7.13
N LYS A 56 -12.67 4.39 -7.59
CA LYS A 56 -12.27 4.92 -8.89
C LYS A 56 -11.96 3.80 -9.91
N VAL A 57 -11.87 2.55 -9.46
CA VAL A 57 -11.67 1.41 -10.35
C VAL A 57 -12.85 1.27 -11.32
N SER A 58 -12.57 1.22 -12.61
CA SER A 58 -13.62 1.01 -13.62
C SER A 58 -13.93 -0.48 -13.80
N GLY A 59 -15.19 -0.86 -13.62
CA GLY A 59 -15.66 -2.21 -13.87
C GLY A 59 -15.27 -3.23 -12.80
N THR A 60 -15.08 -4.49 -13.24
CA THR A 60 -14.53 -5.57 -12.39
C THR A 60 -13.07 -5.78 -12.76
N GLN A 61 -12.19 -5.78 -11.76
CA GLN A 61 -10.76 -6.07 -11.95
C GLN A 61 -10.33 -7.23 -11.08
N VAL A 62 -9.40 -8.04 -11.59
CA VAL A 62 -8.74 -9.14 -10.88
C VAL A 62 -7.23 -8.94 -11.01
N GLY A 63 -6.50 -9.12 -9.92
CA GLY A 63 -5.05 -8.97 -9.88
C GLY A 63 -4.40 -10.13 -9.15
N ILE A 64 -3.27 -10.60 -9.68
CA ILE A 64 -2.39 -11.55 -9.03
C ILE A 64 -0.99 -10.96 -9.05
N TYR A 65 -0.30 -11.02 -7.92
CA TYR A 65 1.09 -10.64 -7.80
C TYR A 65 1.85 -11.76 -7.09
N TYR A 66 3.04 -12.09 -7.59
CA TYR A 66 3.87 -13.15 -7.02
C TYR A 66 5.34 -12.78 -7.10
N SER A 67 6.03 -12.95 -5.98
CA SER A 67 7.47 -12.75 -5.87
C SER A 67 8.09 -13.97 -5.18
N PRO A 68 8.71 -14.90 -5.94
CA PRO A 68 9.19 -16.18 -5.40
C PRO A 68 10.45 -16.06 -4.55
N SER A 69 11.23 -14.99 -4.74
CA SER A 69 12.49 -14.80 -4.02
C SER A 69 12.91 -13.34 -4.00
N PRO A 70 12.21 -12.45 -3.28
CA PRO A 70 12.68 -11.09 -3.05
C PRO A 70 14.15 -11.11 -2.58
N PHE A 71 15.00 -10.32 -3.23
CA PHE A 71 16.44 -10.26 -2.93
C PHE A 71 17.19 -11.60 -3.07
N GLY A 72 16.64 -12.56 -3.84
CA GLY A 72 17.22 -13.90 -4.00
C GLY A 72 16.95 -14.86 -2.83
N LEU A 73 16.13 -14.45 -1.86
CA LEU A 73 15.82 -15.25 -0.67
C LEU A 73 14.43 -15.87 -0.79
N LYS A 74 14.37 -17.20 -0.93
CA LYS A 74 13.09 -17.96 -0.99
C LYS A 74 12.28 -17.83 0.30
N GLN A 75 12.92 -17.57 1.43
CA GLN A 75 12.27 -17.36 2.72
C GLN A 75 11.40 -16.09 2.74
N LEU A 76 11.61 -15.17 1.80
CA LEU A 76 10.83 -13.95 1.65
C LEU A 76 9.73 -14.08 0.58
N GLU A 77 9.49 -15.28 0.06
CA GLU A 77 8.45 -15.55 -0.93
C GLU A 77 7.12 -14.93 -0.50
N ASN A 78 6.44 -14.29 -1.45
CA ASN A 78 5.12 -13.73 -1.21
C ASN A 78 4.25 -13.75 -2.44
N GLY A 79 2.95 -13.87 -2.21
CA GLY A 79 1.92 -13.95 -3.23
C GLY A 79 0.65 -13.27 -2.78
N PHE A 80 -0.03 -12.63 -3.72
CA PHE A 80 -1.23 -11.85 -3.48
C PHE A 80 -2.23 -12.10 -4.60
N GLY A 81 -3.50 -12.14 -4.24
CA GLY A 81 -4.62 -12.14 -5.17
C GLY A 81 -5.69 -11.18 -4.70
N ALA A 82 -6.33 -10.49 -5.63
CA ALA A 82 -7.43 -9.60 -5.32
C ALA A 82 -8.44 -9.51 -6.46
N ILE A 83 -9.68 -9.19 -6.09
CA ILE A 83 -10.78 -8.90 -6.98
C ILE A 83 -11.54 -7.67 -6.46
N THR A 84 -11.96 -6.80 -7.36
CA THR A 84 -12.80 -5.65 -7.03
C THR A 84 -13.93 -5.52 -8.04
N LYS A 85 -15.08 -5.04 -7.56
CA LYS A 85 -16.24 -4.72 -8.37
C LYS A 85 -16.92 -3.47 -7.85
N ASN A 86 -17.19 -2.53 -8.75
CA ASN A 86 -17.94 -1.32 -8.43
C ASN A 86 -19.44 -1.56 -8.66
N PHE A 87 -20.21 -1.50 -7.58
CA PHE A 87 -21.67 -1.46 -7.61
C PHE A 87 -22.14 -0.01 -7.63
N VAL A 88 -23.42 0.21 -7.91
CA VAL A 88 -24.02 1.56 -8.06
C VAL A 88 -23.69 2.50 -6.89
N PHE A 89 -23.66 2.00 -5.66
CA PHE A 89 -23.50 2.82 -4.46
C PHE A 89 -22.18 2.61 -3.71
N VAL A 90 -21.43 1.56 -4.04
CA VAL A 90 -20.24 1.13 -3.28
C VAL A 90 -19.33 0.27 -4.15
N ALA A 91 -18.03 0.46 -4.03
CA ALA A 91 -17.01 -0.46 -4.50
C ALA A 91 -16.76 -1.50 -3.42
N ALA A 92 -16.77 -2.78 -3.80
CA ALA A 92 -16.38 -3.86 -2.90
C ALA A 92 -15.20 -4.63 -3.49
N ALA A 93 -14.26 -4.99 -2.64
CA ALA A 93 -13.10 -5.78 -3.02
C ALA A 93 -12.81 -6.85 -1.98
N ALA A 94 -12.20 -7.94 -2.44
CA ALA A 94 -11.67 -8.99 -1.60
C ALA A 94 -10.24 -9.29 -2.04
N GLY A 95 -9.39 -9.68 -1.10
CA GLY A 95 -8.02 -10.06 -1.38
C GLY A 95 -7.48 -11.08 -0.40
N PHE A 96 -6.41 -11.74 -0.79
CA PHE A 96 -5.61 -12.59 0.08
C PHE A 96 -4.12 -12.35 -0.17
N SER A 97 -3.31 -12.63 0.84
CA SER A 97 -1.86 -12.65 0.71
C SER A 97 -1.25 -13.79 1.50
N THR A 98 -0.12 -14.31 1.01
CA THR A 98 0.77 -15.21 1.73
C THR A 98 2.17 -14.63 1.74
N TYR A 99 2.90 -14.78 2.83
CA TYR A 99 4.30 -14.40 2.98
C TYR A 99 5.04 -15.46 3.78
N GLY A 100 6.29 -15.74 3.40
CA GLY A 100 7.18 -16.63 4.13
C GLY A 100 7.29 -18.03 3.54
N PHE A 101 7.66 -18.99 4.37
CA PHE A 101 8.05 -20.35 4.00
C PHE A 101 7.60 -21.38 5.05
N GLU A 102 8.12 -22.61 5.01
CA GLU A 102 7.66 -23.71 5.87
C GLU A 102 7.78 -23.43 7.39
N LEU A 103 8.83 -22.71 7.81
CA LEU A 103 9.06 -22.46 9.24
C LEU A 103 8.30 -21.24 9.78
N TYR A 104 7.97 -20.30 8.90
CA TYR A 104 7.33 -19.03 9.23
C TYR A 104 6.40 -18.64 8.10
N LYS A 105 5.10 -18.55 8.39
CA LYS A 105 4.09 -18.24 7.38
C LYS A 105 3.08 -17.23 7.90
N GLU A 106 2.89 -16.16 7.13
CA GLU A 106 1.83 -15.19 7.33
C GLU A 106 0.80 -15.32 6.21
N ASN A 107 -0.47 -15.43 6.57
CA ASN A 107 -1.58 -15.37 5.63
C ASN A 107 -2.52 -14.23 6.04
N LYS A 108 -3.03 -13.50 5.06
CA LYS A 108 -4.01 -12.43 5.28
C LYS A 108 -5.17 -12.61 4.32
N ILE A 109 -6.38 -12.37 4.80
CA ILE A 109 -7.58 -12.25 3.98
C ILE A 109 -8.17 -10.88 4.26
N THR A 110 -8.63 -10.18 3.22
CA THR A 110 -9.22 -8.86 3.37
C THR A 110 -10.50 -8.71 2.59
N LEU A 111 -11.43 -7.94 3.18
CA LEU A 111 -12.61 -7.39 2.54
C LEU A 111 -12.55 -5.87 2.67
N SER A 112 -12.80 -5.17 1.57
CA SER A 112 -12.76 -3.71 1.52
C SER A 112 -14.01 -3.15 0.88
N PHE A 113 -14.44 -2.00 1.37
CA PHE A 113 -15.54 -1.22 0.83
C PHE A 113 -15.10 0.22 0.66
N ALA A 114 -15.45 0.83 -0.47
CA ALA A 114 -15.13 2.23 -0.74
C ALA A 114 -16.27 2.93 -1.47
N LYS A 115 -16.36 4.25 -1.30
CA LYS A 115 -17.40 5.06 -1.90
C LYS A 115 -16.88 6.45 -2.24
N ASN A 116 -17.31 6.97 -3.38
CA ASN A 116 -17.23 8.40 -3.68
C ASN A 116 -18.33 9.09 -2.84
N ILE A 117 -17.92 9.83 -1.81
CA ILE A 117 -18.83 10.55 -0.92
C ILE A 117 -19.29 11.85 -1.59
N THR A 118 -18.38 12.51 -2.29
CA THR A 118 -18.65 13.64 -3.19
C THR A 118 -17.90 13.39 -4.51
N GLU A 119 -18.05 14.29 -5.48
CA GLU A 119 -17.31 14.23 -6.74
C GLU A 119 -15.78 14.27 -6.53
N ASN A 120 -15.35 15.03 -5.51
CA ASN A 120 -13.94 15.30 -5.21
C ASN A 120 -13.42 14.60 -3.95
N PHE A 121 -14.22 13.73 -3.32
CA PHE A 121 -13.81 13.03 -2.11
C PHE A 121 -14.30 11.59 -2.10
N SER A 122 -13.37 10.65 -1.93
CA SER A 122 -13.66 9.24 -1.69
C SER A 122 -13.08 8.76 -0.37
N ALA A 123 -13.74 7.77 0.22
CA ALA A 123 -13.25 7.10 1.41
C ALA A 123 -13.47 5.60 1.29
N GLY A 124 -12.68 4.84 2.03
CA GLY A 124 -12.81 3.40 2.10
C GLY A 124 -12.32 2.83 3.42
N VAL A 125 -12.74 1.61 3.69
CA VAL A 125 -12.35 0.82 4.84
C VAL A 125 -12.03 -0.60 4.40
N SER A 126 -11.02 -1.19 5.01
CA SER A 126 -10.64 -2.59 4.83
C SER A 126 -10.58 -3.28 6.17
N VAL A 127 -11.15 -4.48 6.23
CA VAL A 127 -10.98 -5.41 7.35
C VAL A 127 -9.97 -6.46 6.91
N PHE A 128 -8.96 -6.71 7.74
CA PHE A 128 -7.98 -7.77 7.52
C PHE A 128 -8.12 -8.81 8.61
N TYR A 129 -8.24 -10.07 8.21
CA TYR A 129 -8.00 -11.22 9.05
C TYR A 129 -6.58 -11.70 8.83
N HIS A 130 -5.79 -11.74 9.90
CA HIS A 130 -4.39 -12.11 9.89
C HIS A 130 -4.23 -13.47 10.56
N ASN A 131 -3.40 -14.32 9.96
CA ASN A 131 -2.98 -15.59 10.52
C ASN A 131 -1.45 -15.67 10.45
N LEU A 132 -0.82 -15.91 11.60
CA LEU A 132 0.60 -16.18 11.72
C LEU A 132 0.79 -17.64 12.16
N GLN A 133 1.68 -18.36 11.49
CA GLN A 133 2.06 -19.72 11.83
C GLN A 133 3.58 -19.83 11.91
N ILE A 134 4.07 -20.36 13.04
CA ILE A 134 5.49 -20.61 13.26
C ILE A 134 5.67 -22.07 13.67
N LYS A 135 6.50 -22.81 12.94
CA LYS A 135 6.75 -24.23 13.21
C LYS A 135 7.29 -24.40 14.63
N ASN A 136 6.69 -25.33 15.38
CA ASN A 136 6.99 -25.62 16.79
C ASN A 136 6.59 -24.53 17.82
N TYR A 137 6.04 -23.39 17.39
CA TYR A 137 5.58 -22.32 18.29
C TYR A 137 4.05 -22.12 18.25
N GLY A 138 3.38 -22.58 17.19
CA GLY A 138 1.93 -22.59 17.08
C GLY A 138 1.39 -21.62 16.03
N ASN A 139 0.14 -21.21 16.21
CA ASN A 139 -0.53 -20.24 15.36
C ASN A 139 -1.18 -19.13 16.19
N ASP A 140 -1.35 -17.97 15.57
CA ASP A 140 -2.12 -16.89 16.15
C ASP A 140 -2.91 -16.13 15.08
N ASN A 141 -4.05 -15.57 15.48
CA ASN A 141 -4.97 -14.90 14.58
C ASN A 141 -5.44 -13.58 15.17
N THR A 142 -5.52 -12.56 14.32
CA THR A 142 -6.02 -11.25 14.76
C THR A 142 -6.73 -10.53 13.63
N ILE A 143 -7.51 -9.52 13.97
CA ILE A 143 -8.24 -8.70 13.00
C ILE A 143 -7.72 -7.27 13.09
N SER A 144 -7.46 -6.64 11.95
CA SER A 144 -7.12 -5.22 11.90
C SER A 144 -8.03 -4.44 10.96
N LEU A 145 -8.11 -3.14 11.19
CA LEU A 145 -8.81 -2.20 10.32
C LEU A 145 -7.83 -1.24 9.64
N THR A 146 -8.11 -0.95 8.37
CA THR A 146 -7.45 0.08 7.58
C THR A 146 -8.50 1.06 7.07
N PHE A 147 -8.22 2.36 7.20
CA PHE A 147 -9.02 3.43 6.61
C PHE A 147 -8.23 4.13 5.53
N GLY A 148 -8.94 4.65 4.53
CA GLY A 148 -8.36 5.40 3.44
C GLY A 148 -9.29 6.50 2.98
N CYS A 149 -8.71 7.59 2.48
CA CYS A 149 -9.42 8.62 1.75
C CYS A 149 -8.55 9.23 0.65
N ASN A 150 -9.23 9.76 -0.38
CA ASN A 150 -8.62 10.53 -1.46
C ASN A 150 -9.46 11.78 -1.71
N THR A 151 -8.81 12.91 -1.99
CA THR A 151 -9.47 14.14 -2.40
C THR A 151 -8.81 14.75 -3.64
N ASN A 152 -9.64 15.14 -4.61
CA ASN A 152 -9.18 15.88 -5.78
C ASN A 152 -9.08 17.36 -5.39
N LEU A 153 -7.84 17.87 -5.29
CA LEU A 153 -7.57 19.29 -5.04
C LEU A 153 -7.70 20.13 -6.32
N SER A 154 -7.49 19.50 -7.47
CA SER A 154 -7.77 20.03 -8.81
C SER A 154 -7.96 18.86 -9.78
N GLU A 155 -8.21 19.14 -11.07
CA GLU A 155 -8.32 18.11 -12.11
C GLU A 155 -7.05 17.26 -12.24
N ASN A 156 -5.89 17.80 -11.88
CA ASN A 156 -4.59 17.16 -12.06
C ASN A 156 -3.88 16.83 -10.73
N LEU A 157 -4.51 17.07 -9.57
CA LEU A 157 -3.87 16.90 -8.27
C LEU A 157 -4.78 16.18 -7.28
N ILE A 158 -4.32 15.03 -6.80
CA ILE A 158 -5.00 14.21 -5.80
C ILE A 158 -4.17 14.18 -4.53
N LEU A 159 -4.80 14.42 -3.39
CA LEU A 159 -4.26 14.18 -2.06
C LEU A 159 -4.86 12.90 -1.49
N GLY A 160 -4.01 12.00 -1.01
CA GLY A 160 -4.41 10.73 -0.43
C GLY A 160 -3.96 10.59 1.02
N PHE A 161 -4.72 9.85 1.80
CA PHE A 161 -4.37 9.45 3.16
C PHE A 161 -4.81 8.01 3.42
N ALA A 162 -3.99 7.24 4.11
CA ALA A 162 -4.32 5.89 4.56
C ALA A 162 -3.75 5.64 5.95
N ALA A 163 -4.56 5.06 6.83
CA ALA A 163 -4.17 4.62 8.16
C ALA A 163 -4.40 3.11 8.26
N GLN A 164 -3.33 2.33 8.39
CA GLN A 164 -3.36 0.88 8.46
C GLN A 164 -3.17 0.39 9.89
N ASN A 165 -3.83 -0.72 10.22
CA ASN A 165 -3.83 -1.31 11.57
C ASN A 165 -4.15 -0.26 12.67
N ILE A 166 -5.21 0.52 12.46
CA ILE A 166 -5.65 1.56 13.42
C ILE A 166 -6.12 0.97 14.75
N THR A 167 -6.49 -0.31 14.76
CA THR A 167 -6.84 -1.09 15.95
C THR A 167 -5.63 -1.46 16.80
N ARG A 168 -4.40 -1.19 16.31
CA ARG A 168 -3.12 -1.60 16.93
C ARG A 168 -3.09 -3.10 17.26
N SER A 169 -3.72 -3.89 16.39
CA SER A 169 -3.76 -5.33 16.51
C SER A 169 -2.34 -5.88 16.40
N THR A 170 -2.04 -6.95 17.12
CA THR A 170 -0.74 -7.61 17.13
C THR A 170 -0.93 -9.12 17.22
N TYR A 171 0.15 -9.87 17.03
CA TYR A 171 0.19 -11.30 17.34
C TYR A 171 0.75 -11.52 18.74
N GLY A 172 0.17 -12.45 19.49
CA GLY A 172 0.55 -12.79 20.86
C GLY A 172 0.36 -11.64 21.83
N ASN A 173 1.19 -11.62 22.87
CA ASN A 173 1.14 -10.60 23.94
C ASN A 173 2.11 -9.44 23.71
N GLU A 174 3.00 -9.54 22.73
CA GLU A 174 3.97 -8.49 22.40
C GLU A 174 3.35 -7.50 21.42
N SER A 175 3.55 -6.21 21.67
CA SER A 175 3.07 -5.14 20.80
C SER A 175 3.86 -5.06 19.48
N ASN A 176 3.22 -4.53 18.45
CA ASN A 176 3.81 -4.09 17.17
C ASN A 176 4.31 -5.18 16.22
N HIS A 177 3.85 -6.44 16.36
CA HIS A 177 4.11 -7.42 15.30
C HIS A 177 3.36 -7.11 14.00
N ILE A 178 2.25 -6.37 14.07
CA ILE A 178 1.59 -5.80 12.90
C ILE A 178 1.78 -4.28 12.97
N PRO A 179 2.48 -3.67 12.02
CA PRO A 179 2.79 -2.24 12.09
C PRO A 179 1.52 -1.38 11.94
N THR A 180 1.42 -0.33 12.74
CA THR A 180 0.46 0.76 12.50
C THR A 180 1.12 1.82 11.62
N LEU A 181 0.61 1.96 10.39
CA LEU A 181 1.14 2.88 9.39
C LEU A 181 0.19 4.04 9.13
N LEU A 182 0.71 5.26 9.16
CA LEU A 182 0.02 6.46 8.68
C LEU A 182 0.73 6.93 7.41
N ARG A 183 -0.03 7.07 6.32
CA ARG A 183 0.51 7.49 5.02
C ARG A 183 -0.30 8.62 4.46
N THR A 184 0.38 9.59 3.88
CA THR A 184 -0.23 10.67 3.11
C THR A 184 0.61 10.98 1.91
N GLY A 185 0.01 11.42 0.82
CA GLY A 185 0.75 11.70 -0.39
C GLY A 185 -0.04 12.48 -1.42
N LEU A 186 0.66 12.90 -2.46
CA LEU A 186 0.15 13.63 -3.60
C LEU A 186 0.40 12.82 -4.86
N SER A 187 -0.57 12.86 -5.76
CA SER A 187 -0.44 12.39 -7.15
C SER A 187 -0.72 13.56 -8.07
N TYR A 188 0.26 13.95 -8.88
CA TYR A 188 0.18 15.10 -9.77
C TYR A 188 0.36 14.68 -11.23
N SER A 189 -0.68 14.85 -12.03
CA SER A 189 -0.68 14.59 -13.46
C SER A 189 -0.09 15.78 -14.22
N ILE A 190 1.18 15.68 -14.62
CA ILE A 190 1.84 16.70 -15.45
C ILE A 190 1.25 16.69 -16.86
N GLN A 191 1.04 15.48 -17.40
CA GLN A 191 0.38 15.20 -18.66
C GLN A 191 -0.44 13.91 -18.52
N LYS A 192 -1.24 13.56 -19.53
CA LYS A 192 -2.08 12.35 -19.49
C LYS A 192 -1.30 11.05 -19.20
N ASN A 193 -0.04 10.99 -19.64
CA ASN A 193 0.84 9.82 -19.48
C ASN A 193 2.10 10.20 -18.69
N LEU A 194 2.01 11.16 -17.77
CA LEU A 194 3.13 11.50 -16.90
C LEU A 194 2.59 11.98 -15.56
N ILE A 195 2.67 11.10 -14.57
CA ILE A 195 2.16 11.34 -13.21
C ILE A 195 3.32 11.22 -12.24
N VAL A 196 3.43 12.20 -11.33
CA VAL A 196 4.42 12.20 -10.26
C VAL A 196 3.73 11.93 -8.94
N HIS A 197 4.26 10.96 -8.20
CA HIS A 197 3.77 10.56 -6.89
C HIS A 197 4.79 10.94 -5.83
N PHE A 198 4.29 11.46 -4.71
CA PHE A 198 5.07 11.77 -3.53
C PHE A 198 4.30 11.37 -2.28
N ALA A 199 4.93 10.64 -1.36
CA ALA A 199 4.28 10.21 -0.14
C ALA A 199 5.21 10.27 1.08
N PHE A 200 4.58 10.55 2.22
CA PHE A 200 5.15 10.40 3.55
C PHE A 200 4.54 9.19 4.21
N GLU A 201 5.37 8.39 4.85
CA GLU A 201 4.96 7.22 5.62
C GLU A 201 5.54 7.31 7.03
N LYS A 202 4.65 7.28 8.02
CA LYS A 202 5.00 7.22 9.43
C LYS A 202 4.47 5.91 10.00
N GLU A 203 5.38 4.96 10.19
CA GLU A 203 5.15 3.88 11.13
C GLU A 203 5.35 4.41 12.55
N ILE A 204 4.48 4.05 13.49
CA ILE A 204 4.52 4.62 14.84
C ILE A 204 5.92 4.49 15.46
N GLU A 205 6.58 3.34 15.28
CA GLU A 205 7.86 3.02 15.91
C GLU A 205 9.09 3.38 15.08
N ASN A 206 8.94 3.57 13.77
CA ASN A 206 10.06 3.88 12.88
C ASN A 206 10.10 5.37 12.48
N PRO A 207 11.26 5.91 12.08
CA PRO A 207 11.35 7.26 11.54
C PRO A 207 10.43 7.47 10.34
N LEU A 208 10.10 8.74 10.07
CA LEU A 208 9.34 9.12 8.88
C LEU A 208 10.11 8.71 7.60
N SER A 209 9.41 8.07 6.67
CA SER A 209 9.92 7.66 5.38
C SER A 209 9.34 8.53 4.26
N LEU A 210 10.21 8.93 3.34
CA LEU A 210 9.85 9.66 2.12
C LEU A 210 9.83 8.68 0.95
N ARG A 211 8.76 8.72 0.16
CA ARG A 211 8.57 7.88 -1.03
C ARG A 211 8.26 8.78 -2.22
N PHE A 212 8.85 8.48 -3.37
CA PHE A 212 8.57 9.17 -4.62
C PHE A 212 8.59 8.20 -5.79
N GLY A 213 7.83 8.49 -6.84
CA GLY A 213 7.76 7.68 -8.04
C GLY A 213 7.20 8.47 -9.22
N ILE A 214 7.53 8.02 -10.44
CA ILE A 214 7.01 8.58 -11.68
C ILE A 214 6.34 7.45 -12.46
N ASP A 215 5.10 7.67 -12.88
CA ASP A 215 4.30 6.77 -13.71
C ASP A 215 4.16 7.37 -15.12
N TYR A 216 4.45 6.61 -16.17
CA TYR A 216 4.50 7.09 -17.56
C TYR A 216 4.07 6.04 -18.60
#